data_AF-A0A179UHP7-F1
#
_entry.id   AF-A0A179UHP7-F1
#
_cell.length_a   1.000
_cell.length_b   1.000
_cell.length_c   1.000
_cell.angle_alpha   90.00
_cell.angle_beta   90.00
_cell.angle_gamma   90.00
#
_symmetry.space_group_name_H-M   'P 1'
#
loop_
_entity.id
_entity.type
_entity.pdbx_description
1 polymer ?
#
loop_
_entity_poly.entity_id
_entity_poly.type
_entity_poly.pdbx_seq_one_letter_code
_entity_poly.pdbx_strand_id
1 'polypeptide(L)'
;MVALSDRMEYLQLRVATDGSPTPYFHPTLKFGGYSKLRFLNIIDVKITSALQSVGNALFSTEQLSELAIWADEDVILSLGVIFSGWPGPKILNLKALDLRRFSNVGCSAPSIWQHISAACLSELTLEIGSFLPPDDYIGFWEGAVAAGMRPTTLRTNLISEGLTDFICSCNGLEVFQLTTCLLPRHLPPISIFLETIISEHSKSLRVLAIHAQGPDESEYLLDRKLLDSLSSRCTKLEELGFKILEQSQADVHLVFQLPLLRALHIDFAGDLSFDMQKLNHLKLRKLIAECLSNMAQHHLKYIAFGEGLVYAILTNPLRWHVRSNLVGYIRDTVIFREKMFDWASTIR
;
A
#
# COMPACT_ATOMS: atom_id res chain seq x y z
N MET A 1 6.13 1.94 32.42
CA MET A 1 4.75 2.40 32.14
C MET A 1 4.85 3.79 31.55
N VAL A 2 4.35 4.02 30.33
CA VAL A 2 4.29 5.38 29.75
C VAL A 2 2.86 5.88 29.94
N ALA A 3 2.70 6.90 30.79
CA ALA A 3 1.45 7.64 30.90
C ALA A 3 1.49 8.79 29.90
N LEU A 4 0.55 8.81 28.94
CA LEU A 4 0.45 9.90 27.99
C LEU A 4 -0.19 11.11 28.66
N SER A 5 0.23 12.30 28.25
CA SER A 5 -0.47 13.54 28.61
C SER A 5 -1.89 13.52 28.02
N ASP A 6 -2.87 14.00 28.79
CA ASP A 6 -4.27 14.12 28.36
C ASP A 6 -4.47 15.00 27.11
N ARG A 7 -3.45 15.78 26.71
CA ARG A 7 -3.48 16.65 25.52
C ARG A 7 -2.82 16.04 24.29
N MET A 8 -2.25 14.85 24.38
CA MET A 8 -1.51 14.25 23.28
C MET A 8 -2.46 13.79 22.16
N GLU A 9 -2.32 14.40 20.97
CA GLU A 9 -3.13 14.05 19.79
C GLU A 9 -2.43 13.06 18.86
N TYR A 10 -1.09 13.04 18.85
CA TYR A 10 -0.26 12.20 18.01
C TYR A 10 0.74 11.41 18.86
N LEU A 11 0.83 10.11 18.62
CA LEU A 11 1.83 9.25 19.23
C LEU A 11 2.46 8.34 18.18
N GLN A 12 3.78 8.32 18.14
CA GLN A 12 4.57 7.38 17.37
C GLN A 12 5.50 6.61 18.29
N LEU A 13 5.46 5.28 18.22
CA LEU A 13 6.29 4.40 19.04
C LEU A 13 6.97 3.33 18.19
N ARG A 14 8.24 3.08 18.48
CA ARG A 14 8.96 1.89 18.02
C ARG A 14 8.89 0.83 19.12
N VAL A 15 8.42 -0.36 18.81
CA VAL A 15 8.19 -1.40 19.82
C VAL A 15 9.10 -2.60 19.60
N ALA A 16 10.36 -2.40 19.98
CA ALA A 16 11.44 -3.33 19.73
C ALA A 16 11.95 -4.02 21.03
N THR A 17 12.74 -5.09 20.88
CA THR A 17 13.36 -5.84 21.99
C THR A 17 14.65 -5.19 22.49
N ASP A 18 15.14 -5.64 23.65
CA ASP A 18 16.32 -5.13 24.40
C ASP A 18 17.62 -4.97 23.57
N GLY A 19 17.72 -5.63 22.42
CA GLY A 19 18.85 -5.50 21.47
C GLY A 19 18.72 -4.38 20.44
N SER A 20 17.66 -3.57 20.48
CA SER A 20 17.42 -2.53 19.47
C SER A 20 18.00 -1.17 19.91
N PRO A 21 18.46 -0.30 19.00
CA PRO A 21 18.92 1.04 19.38
C PRO A 21 17.75 1.91 19.88
N THR A 22 17.96 2.62 21.00
CA THR A 22 16.99 3.49 21.67
C THR A 22 16.60 4.72 20.83
N PRO A 23 15.39 5.28 21.01
CA PRO A 23 14.36 4.96 22.02
C PRO A 23 13.34 3.90 21.54
N TYR A 24 13.10 2.87 22.34
CA TYR A 24 12.07 1.84 22.11
C TYR A 24 11.17 1.66 23.33
N PHE A 25 9.97 1.15 23.09
CA PHE A 25 8.91 1.00 24.09
C PHE A 25 8.88 -0.41 24.69
N HIS A 26 8.91 -0.49 26.02
CA HIS A 26 8.72 -1.74 26.80
C HIS A 26 7.23 -2.07 27.01
N PRO A 27 6.84 -3.34 27.24
CA PRO A 27 5.62 -3.96 26.69
C PRO A 27 4.28 -3.55 27.32
N THR A 28 4.16 -2.44 28.05
CA THR A 28 2.89 -2.05 28.69
C THR A 28 2.48 -0.63 28.33
N LEU A 29 1.69 -0.53 27.26
CA LEU A 29 1.00 0.68 26.82
C LEU A 29 -0.37 0.74 27.48
N LYS A 30 -0.64 1.85 28.16
CA LYS A 30 -1.95 2.14 28.74
C LYS A 30 -2.31 3.57 28.40
N PHE A 31 -3.44 3.75 27.71
CA PHE A 31 -4.04 5.07 27.57
C PHE A 31 -4.90 5.32 28.80
N GLY A 32 -4.69 6.45 29.49
CA GLY A 32 -5.62 6.91 30.51
C GLY A 32 -6.95 7.32 29.86
N GLY A 33 -8.05 7.31 30.62
CA GLY A 33 -9.41 7.59 30.14
C GLY A 33 -9.67 9.00 29.58
N TYR A 34 -8.64 9.85 29.45
CA TYR A 34 -8.73 11.23 28.95
C TYR A 34 -7.80 11.51 27.76
N SER A 35 -7.30 10.48 27.06
CA SER A 35 -6.41 10.74 25.92
C SER A 35 -7.17 11.36 24.75
N LYS A 36 -6.70 12.53 24.29
CA LYS A 36 -7.14 13.15 23.04
C LYS A 36 -6.47 12.54 21.81
N LEU A 37 -6.05 11.28 21.91
CA LEU A 37 -5.19 10.65 20.91
C LEU A 37 -5.99 10.37 19.65
N ARG A 38 -5.61 11.02 18.55
CA ARG A 38 -6.25 10.91 17.23
C ARG A 38 -5.42 10.10 16.25
N PHE A 39 -4.11 10.10 16.42
CA PHE A 39 -3.15 9.43 15.54
C PHE A 39 -2.22 8.53 16.35
N LEU A 40 -2.19 7.25 16.00
CA LEU A 40 -1.30 6.27 16.64
C LEU A 40 -0.50 5.50 15.59
N ASN A 41 0.81 5.61 15.67
CA ASN A 41 1.74 4.90 14.80
C ASN A 41 2.64 3.99 15.65
N ILE A 42 2.52 2.69 15.46
CA ILE A 42 3.33 1.67 16.12
C ILE A 42 4.15 0.97 15.05
N ILE A 43 5.48 0.98 15.16
CA ILE A 43 6.35 0.37 14.15
C ILE A 43 7.41 -0.55 14.75
N ASP A 44 7.95 -1.41 13.89
CA ASP A 44 8.91 -2.47 14.22
C ASP A 44 8.44 -3.31 15.41
N VAL A 45 7.18 -3.74 15.41
CA VAL A 45 6.65 -4.59 16.49
C VAL A 45 7.28 -5.96 16.39
N LYS A 46 8.07 -6.35 17.40
CA LYS A 46 8.83 -7.61 17.41
C LYS A 46 8.23 -8.74 18.25
N ILE A 47 7.32 -8.44 19.17
CA ILE A 47 6.83 -9.43 20.15
C ILE A 47 5.32 -9.39 20.36
N THR A 48 4.73 -10.56 20.57
CA THR A 48 3.28 -10.75 20.76
C THR A 48 2.74 -9.98 21.97
N SER A 49 3.46 -9.97 23.10
CA SER A 49 3.01 -9.30 24.33
C SER A 49 2.89 -7.78 24.16
N ALA A 50 3.80 -7.19 23.37
CA ALA A 50 3.71 -5.78 23.02
C ALA A 50 2.50 -5.48 22.13
N LEU A 51 2.28 -6.30 21.10
CA LEU A 51 1.11 -6.17 20.21
C LEU A 51 -0.20 -6.29 20.99
N GLN A 52 -0.28 -7.25 21.92
CA GLN A 52 -1.43 -7.41 22.82
C GLN A 52 -1.62 -6.19 23.72
N SER A 53 -0.53 -5.59 24.22
CA SER A 53 -0.63 -4.37 25.01
C SER A 53 -1.12 -3.17 24.18
N VAL A 54 -0.71 -3.06 22.91
CA VAL A 54 -1.27 -2.07 21.98
C VAL A 54 -2.76 -2.31 21.80
N GLY A 55 -3.17 -3.56 21.60
CA GLY A 55 -4.57 -3.98 21.55
C GLY A 55 -5.41 -3.53 22.75
N ASN A 56 -4.92 -3.77 23.96
CA ASN A 56 -5.57 -3.32 25.19
C ASN A 56 -5.68 -1.79 25.29
N ALA A 57 -4.65 -1.07 24.82
CA ALA A 57 -4.68 0.38 24.77
C ALA A 57 -5.72 0.88 23.75
N LEU A 58 -5.80 0.27 22.56
CA LEU A 58 -6.81 0.56 21.54
C LEU A 58 -8.24 0.36 22.09
N PHE A 59 -8.46 -0.67 22.91
CA PHE A 59 -9.73 -0.88 23.58
C PHE A 59 -10.12 0.25 24.55
N SER A 60 -9.19 1.12 24.95
CA SER A 60 -9.44 2.24 25.88
C SER A 60 -9.59 3.60 25.20
N THR A 61 -9.31 3.74 23.89
CA THR A 61 -9.40 5.03 23.18
C THR A 61 -10.75 5.28 22.51
N GLU A 62 -11.26 6.49 22.58
CA GLU A 62 -12.54 6.89 21.97
C GLU A 62 -12.37 7.83 20.75
N GLN A 63 -11.23 8.53 20.65
CA GLN A 63 -11.02 9.60 19.68
C GLN A 63 -10.06 9.24 18.53
N LEU A 64 -9.55 8.01 18.53
CA LEU A 64 -8.60 7.55 17.52
C LEU A 64 -9.24 7.59 16.13
N SER A 65 -8.64 8.34 15.22
CA SER A 65 -9.06 8.43 13.82
C SER A 65 -8.09 7.76 12.85
N GLU A 66 -6.81 7.64 13.21
CA GLU A 66 -5.80 7.05 12.35
C GLU A 66 -4.92 6.08 13.13
N LEU A 67 -4.76 4.88 12.59
CA LEU A 67 -3.97 3.80 13.18
C LEU A 67 -3.01 3.22 12.15
N ALA A 68 -1.72 3.21 12.47
CA ALA A 68 -0.71 2.43 11.77
C ALA A 68 -0.04 1.44 12.73
N ILE A 69 0.05 0.16 12.34
CA ILE A 69 0.80 -0.86 13.06
C ILE A 69 1.62 -1.68 12.07
N TRP A 70 2.94 -1.59 12.18
CA TRP A 70 3.88 -2.33 11.33
C TRP A 70 4.64 -3.35 12.17
N ALA A 71 4.44 -4.62 11.86
CA ALA A 71 5.28 -5.68 12.40
C ALA A 71 6.70 -5.59 11.83
N ASP A 72 7.66 -6.10 12.59
CA ASP A 72 9.02 -6.31 12.08
C ASP A 72 9.01 -7.44 11.03
N GLU A 73 9.89 -7.37 10.04
CA GLU A 73 9.90 -8.30 8.90
C GLU A 73 10.38 -9.71 9.29
N ASP A 74 11.21 -9.80 10.35
CA ASP A 74 11.81 -11.05 10.78
C ASP A 74 10.93 -11.83 11.78
N VAL A 75 9.72 -11.34 12.10
CA VAL A 75 8.87 -11.92 13.14
C VAL A 75 7.53 -12.43 12.61
N ILE A 76 7.07 -13.55 13.18
CA ILE A 76 5.79 -14.15 12.84
C ILE A 76 4.73 -13.62 13.81
N LEU A 77 4.12 -12.49 13.46
CA LEU A 77 3.03 -11.89 14.24
C LEU A 77 1.69 -11.98 13.51
N SER A 78 0.68 -12.47 14.23
CA SER A 78 -0.69 -12.51 13.73
C SER A 78 -1.46 -11.24 14.10
N LEU A 79 -2.28 -10.76 13.16
CA LEU A 79 -3.11 -9.56 13.34
C LEU A 79 -4.15 -9.72 14.47
N GLY A 80 -4.72 -10.92 14.63
CA GLY A 80 -5.74 -11.25 15.62
C GLY A 80 -5.29 -11.03 17.07
N VAL A 81 -3.97 -11.01 17.32
CA VAL A 81 -3.39 -10.69 18.63
C VAL A 81 -3.82 -9.30 19.14
N ILE A 82 -4.05 -8.33 18.24
CA ILE A 82 -4.51 -6.98 18.62
C ILE A 82 -5.86 -7.03 19.34
N PHE A 83 -6.74 -7.93 18.92
CA PHE A 83 -8.10 -8.05 19.45
C PHE A 83 -8.20 -9.11 20.56
N SER A 84 -7.10 -9.83 20.82
CA SER A 84 -7.07 -10.88 21.84
C SER A 84 -7.33 -10.31 23.24
N GLY A 85 -8.32 -10.86 23.93
CA GLY A 85 -8.67 -10.44 25.30
C GLY A 85 -9.60 -9.23 25.37
N TRP A 86 -10.10 -8.71 24.25
CA TRP A 86 -11.19 -7.73 24.29
C TRP A 86 -12.44 -8.38 24.90
N PRO A 87 -13.12 -7.73 25.86
CA PRO A 87 -14.30 -8.30 26.53
C PRO A 87 -15.54 -8.39 25.61
N GLY A 88 -15.48 -7.78 24.42
CA GLY A 88 -16.53 -7.79 23.41
C GLY A 88 -16.13 -6.94 22.19
N PRO A 89 -16.99 -6.87 21.16
CA PRO A 89 -16.77 -5.99 20.02
C PRO A 89 -16.74 -4.54 20.50
N LYS A 90 -15.76 -3.79 19.99
CA LYS A 90 -15.68 -2.35 20.17
C LYS A 90 -15.51 -1.74 18.80
N ILE A 91 -16.28 -0.69 18.53
CA ILE A 91 -16.24 0.01 17.26
C ILE A 91 -15.17 1.11 17.34
N LEU A 92 -14.08 0.96 16.58
CA LEU A 92 -13.08 2.02 16.40
C LEU A 92 -13.46 2.89 15.19
N ASN A 93 -13.76 4.17 15.41
CA ASN A 93 -14.17 5.11 14.35
C ASN A 93 -12.97 5.65 13.53
N LEU A 94 -12.27 4.74 12.85
CA LEU A 94 -11.09 5.07 12.06
C LEU A 94 -11.46 5.64 10.69
N LYS A 95 -10.67 6.61 10.24
CA LYS A 95 -10.62 7.14 8.87
C LYS A 95 -9.49 6.53 8.05
N ALA A 96 -8.36 6.21 8.72
CA ALA A 96 -7.23 5.55 8.10
C ALA A 96 -6.73 4.37 8.94
N LEU A 97 -6.48 3.24 8.28
CA LEU A 97 -5.93 2.03 8.88
C LEU A 97 -4.78 1.51 8.02
N ASP A 98 -3.62 1.32 8.64
CA ASP A 98 -2.40 0.89 7.97
C ASP A 98 -1.75 -0.26 8.75
N LEU A 99 -1.98 -1.49 8.29
CA LEU A 99 -1.49 -2.72 8.93
C LEU A 99 -0.51 -3.40 7.99
N ARG A 100 0.74 -3.59 8.41
CA ARG A 100 1.78 -4.16 7.55
C ARG A 100 2.60 -5.24 8.22
N ARG A 101 3.14 -6.13 7.37
CA ARG A 101 4.10 -7.19 7.70
C ARG A 101 3.60 -8.21 8.72
N PHE A 102 2.29 -8.33 8.92
CA PHE A 102 1.72 -9.38 9.74
C PHE A 102 1.81 -10.72 9.00
N SER A 103 2.12 -11.82 9.66
CA SER A 103 2.28 -13.12 9.00
C SER A 103 0.95 -13.79 8.60
N ASN A 104 -0.16 -13.41 9.25
CA ASN A 104 -1.52 -13.88 8.97
C ASN A 104 -2.57 -13.03 9.73
N VAL A 105 -3.85 -13.29 9.44
CA VAL A 105 -5.00 -12.68 10.14
C VAL A 105 -5.20 -13.28 11.54
N GLY A 106 -5.14 -14.60 11.69
CA GLY A 106 -5.24 -15.37 12.95
C GLY A 106 -6.50 -15.21 13.80
N CYS A 107 -7.58 -14.72 13.20
CA CYS A 107 -8.95 -14.86 13.67
C CYS A 107 -9.85 -15.22 12.47
N SER A 108 -11.13 -15.56 12.73
CA SER A 108 -12.07 -15.77 11.63
C SER A 108 -12.18 -14.48 10.82
N ALA A 109 -12.03 -14.61 9.50
CA ALA A 109 -11.85 -13.47 8.61
C ALA A 109 -12.95 -12.38 8.68
N PRO A 110 -14.24 -12.70 8.92
CA PRO A 110 -15.27 -11.67 9.10
C PRO A 110 -15.22 -10.95 10.45
N SER A 111 -14.67 -11.58 11.49
CA SER A 111 -14.74 -11.04 12.86
C SER A 111 -13.90 -9.78 13.03
N ILE A 112 -12.79 -9.66 12.30
CA ILE A 112 -11.89 -8.50 12.41
C ILE A 112 -12.60 -7.19 12.10
N TRP A 113 -13.49 -7.20 11.12
CA TRP A 113 -14.23 -6.02 10.66
C TRP A 113 -15.37 -5.62 11.61
N GLN A 114 -15.76 -6.50 12.53
CA GLN A 114 -16.71 -6.15 13.60
C GLN A 114 -16.07 -5.27 14.69
N HIS A 115 -14.74 -5.30 14.80
CA HIS A 115 -13.96 -4.53 15.77
C HIS A 115 -13.48 -3.16 15.25
N ILE A 116 -13.71 -2.86 13.97
CA ILE A 116 -13.26 -1.63 13.33
C ILE A 116 -14.49 -1.03 12.65
N SER A 117 -14.80 0.24 12.91
CA SER A 117 -15.85 0.96 12.18
C SER A 117 -15.42 1.11 10.73
N ALA A 118 -15.84 0.17 9.90
CA ALA A 118 -15.38 0.12 8.52
C ALA A 118 -16.09 1.18 7.65
N ALA A 119 -17.28 1.61 8.05
CA ALA A 119 -18.08 2.61 7.33
C ALA A 119 -17.44 4.00 7.24
N CYS A 120 -16.58 4.39 8.19
CA CYS A 120 -15.87 5.67 8.16
C CYS A 120 -14.48 5.58 7.53
N LEU A 121 -14.03 4.38 7.18
CA LEU A 121 -12.67 4.11 6.73
C LEU A 121 -12.51 4.52 5.26
N SER A 122 -11.79 5.61 5.03
CA SER A 122 -11.48 6.11 3.67
C SER A 122 -10.15 5.57 3.13
N GLU A 123 -9.19 5.31 4.02
CA GLU A 123 -7.85 4.84 3.66
C GLU A 123 -7.55 3.49 4.32
N LEU A 124 -7.24 2.48 3.52
CA LEU A 124 -6.89 1.14 3.97
C LEU A 124 -5.57 0.69 3.35
N THR A 125 -4.60 0.32 4.20
CA THR A 125 -3.39 -0.40 3.81
C THR A 125 -3.32 -1.72 4.56
N LEU A 126 -3.22 -2.83 3.82
CA LEU A 126 -3.10 -4.19 4.34
C LEU A 126 -1.93 -4.92 3.68
N GLU A 127 -0.85 -5.15 4.40
CA GLU A 127 0.23 -6.02 3.97
C GLU A 127 0.31 -7.21 4.93
N ILE A 128 -0.31 -8.33 4.55
CA ILE A 128 -0.33 -9.56 5.34
C ILE A 128 0.44 -10.63 4.58
N GLY A 129 1.51 -11.12 5.19
CA GLY A 129 2.37 -12.18 4.72
C GLY A 129 1.65 -13.52 4.60
N SER A 130 2.39 -14.47 4.03
CA SER A 130 1.86 -15.70 3.44
C SER A 130 2.18 -16.97 4.24
N PHE A 131 2.86 -16.82 5.38
CA PHE A 131 3.40 -17.94 6.15
C PHE A 131 2.33 -18.91 6.63
N LEU A 132 1.08 -18.46 6.77
CA LEU A 132 -0.05 -19.32 7.09
C LEU A 132 -1.21 -18.94 6.14
N PRO A 133 -1.77 -19.88 5.36
CA PRO A 133 -2.98 -19.61 4.63
C PRO A 133 -4.09 -19.27 5.64
N PRO A 134 -4.77 -18.12 5.55
CA PRO A 134 -6.06 -17.99 6.18
C PRO A 134 -7.03 -18.91 5.43
N ASP A 135 -7.85 -19.61 6.21
CA ASP A 135 -8.81 -20.58 5.70
C ASP A 135 -9.93 -19.95 4.86
N ASP A 136 -10.05 -18.61 4.81
CA ASP A 136 -11.10 -17.91 4.05
C ASP A 136 -10.80 -16.43 3.71
N TYR A 137 -10.07 -16.17 2.63
CA TYR A 137 -9.90 -14.79 2.11
C TYR A 137 -11.16 -14.21 1.49
N ILE A 138 -12.10 -15.05 1.05
CA ILE A 138 -13.35 -14.60 0.46
C ILE A 138 -14.20 -13.98 1.56
N GLY A 139 -14.43 -14.72 2.65
CA GLY A 139 -15.11 -14.25 3.85
C GLY A 139 -14.44 -13.05 4.52
N PHE A 140 -13.12 -12.87 4.34
CA PHE A 140 -12.43 -11.65 4.76
C PHE A 140 -13.01 -10.41 4.09
N TRP A 141 -13.09 -10.42 2.75
CA TRP A 141 -13.59 -9.29 1.98
C TRP A 141 -15.11 -9.15 2.05
N GLU A 142 -15.86 -10.26 2.08
CA GLU A 142 -17.30 -10.24 2.33
C GLU A 142 -17.63 -9.60 3.68
N GLY A 143 -16.86 -9.93 4.73
CA GLY A 143 -16.97 -9.31 6.05
C GLY A 143 -16.72 -7.80 5.99
N ALA A 144 -15.75 -7.34 5.19
CA ALA A 144 -15.49 -5.91 4.99
C ALA A 144 -16.66 -5.21 4.31
N VAL A 145 -17.24 -5.84 3.27
CA VAL A 145 -18.44 -5.33 2.58
C VAL A 145 -19.62 -5.22 3.55
N ALA A 146 -19.87 -6.28 4.33
CA ALA A 146 -20.95 -6.35 5.31
C ALA A 146 -20.79 -5.32 6.44
N ALA A 147 -19.56 -5.00 6.83
CA ALA A 147 -19.24 -3.93 7.78
C ALA A 147 -19.41 -2.52 7.18
N GLY A 148 -19.82 -2.40 5.92
CA GLY A 148 -20.05 -1.13 5.23
C GLY A 148 -18.80 -0.42 4.75
N MET A 149 -17.66 -1.13 4.64
CA MET A 149 -16.39 -0.52 4.25
C MET A 149 -16.36 -0.12 2.78
N ARG A 150 -16.02 1.14 2.51
CA ARG A 150 -15.99 1.71 1.15
C ARG A 150 -14.81 2.70 1.01
N PRO A 151 -13.56 2.22 1.03
CA PRO A 151 -12.40 3.09 1.01
C PRO A 151 -12.26 3.79 -0.36
N THR A 152 -11.80 5.03 -0.35
CA THR A 152 -11.35 5.72 -1.58
C THR A 152 -9.90 5.41 -1.90
N THR A 153 -9.13 4.92 -0.92
CA THR A 153 -7.74 4.49 -1.07
C THR A 153 -7.54 3.09 -0.52
N LEU A 154 -7.14 2.16 -1.39
CA LEU A 154 -6.84 0.78 -1.05
C LEU A 154 -5.42 0.42 -1.47
N ARG A 155 -4.61 0.01 -0.51
CA ARG A 155 -3.31 -0.63 -0.71
C ARG A 155 -3.35 -2.02 -0.10
N THR A 156 -3.06 -3.06 -0.87
CA THR A 156 -3.14 -4.42 -0.34
C THR A 156 -2.18 -5.37 -1.05
N ASN A 157 -1.73 -6.42 -0.37
CA ASN A 157 -1.14 -7.62 -1.00
C ASN A 157 -2.10 -8.83 -0.96
N LEU A 158 -3.32 -8.66 -0.46
CA LEU A 158 -4.29 -9.74 -0.27
C LEU A 158 -5.19 -9.90 -1.49
N ILE A 159 -4.75 -10.74 -2.42
CA ILE A 159 -5.52 -11.08 -3.62
C ILE A 159 -6.37 -12.33 -3.37
N SER A 160 -7.64 -12.26 -3.76
CA SER A 160 -8.61 -13.37 -3.71
C SER A 160 -9.83 -13.00 -4.53
N GLU A 161 -10.67 -13.97 -4.88
CA GLU A 161 -11.93 -13.73 -5.61
C GLU A 161 -12.82 -12.67 -4.91
N GLY A 162 -12.95 -12.72 -3.59
CA GLY A 162 -13.74 -11.74 -2.81
C GLY A 162 -13.23 -10.30 -2.90
N LEU A 163 -11.99 -10.05 -3.34
CA LEU A 163 -11.49 -8.70 -3.55
C LEU A 163 -12.21 -8.01 -4.71
N THR A 164 -12.61 -8.75 -5.75
CA THR A 164 -13.37 -8.21 -6.88
C THR A 164 -14.71 -7.67 -6.40
N ASP A 165 -15.45 -8.47 -5.63
CA ASP A 165 -16.75 -8.06 -5.07
C ASP A 165 -16.61 -6.86 -4.13
N PHE A 166 -15.54 -6.84 -3.34
CA PHE A 166 -15.21 -5.69 -2.50
C PHE A 166 -14.97 -4.41 -3.31
N ILE A 167 -14.18 -4.48 -4.39
CA ILE A 167 -13.92 -3.34 -5.29
C ILE A 167 -15.21 -2.87 -5.97
N CYS A 168 -16.06 -3.79 -6.43
CA CYS A 168 -17.39 -3.47 -6.99
C CYS A 168 -18.27 -2.75 -5.97
N SER A 169 -18.16 -3.11 -4.69
CA SER A 169 -18.95 -2.49 -3.63
C SER A 169 -18.53 -1.04 -3.36
N CYS A 170 -17.26 -0.68 -3.60
CA CYS A 170 -16.73 0.66 -3.39
C CYS A 170 -17.42 1.68 -4.29
N ASN A 171 -17.59 2.92 -3.83
CA ASN A 171 -18.16 4.00 -4.64
C ASN A 171 -17.13 5.13 -4.74
N GLY A 172 -16.43 5.20 -5.86
CA GLY A 172 -15.43 6.24 -6.11
C GLY A 172 -14.04 5.89 -5.57
N LEU A 173 -13.53 4.69 -5.87
CA LEU A 173 -12.14 4.36 -5.58
C LEU A 173 -11.22 5.31 -6.37
N GLU A 174 -10.33 6.02 -5.67
CA GLU A 174 -9.38 6.96 -6.26
C GLU A 174 -7.97 6.37 -6.37
N VAL A 175 -7.58 5.53 -5.41
CA VAL A 175 -6.25 4.94 -5.33
C VAL A 175 -6.37 3.43 -5.14
N PHE A 176 -5.78 2.67 -6.05
CA PHE A 176 -5.58 1.24 -5.89
C PHE A 176 -4.10 0.89 -6.03
N GLN A 177 -3.53 0.22 -5.04
CA GLN A 177 -2.16 -0.26 -5.06
C GLN A 177 -2.12 -1.74 -4.65
N LEU A 178 -1.73 -2.59 -5.58
CA LEU A 178 -1.37 -3.97 -5.30
C LEU A 178 0.14 -4.04 -5.03
N THR A 179 0.50 -4.30 -3.77
CA THR A 179 1.90 -4.40 -3.33
C THR A 179 2.45 -5.81 -3.51
N THR A 180 3.77 -5.93 -3.36
CA THR A 180 4.52 -7.19 -3.43
C THR A 180 3.85 -8.30 -2.63
N CYS A 181 3.66 -9.43 -3.30
CA CYS A 181 2.77 -10.48 -2.86
C CYS A 181 3.51 -11.82 -2.85
N LEU A 182 4.47 -11.99 -1.93
CA LEU A 182 5.25 -13.23 -1.77
C LEU A 182 4.36 -14.37 -1.23
N LEU A 183 3.38 -14.82 -2.02
CA LEU A 183 2.48 -15.89 -1.64
C LEU A 183 2.91 -17.21 -2.32
N PRO A 184 2.99 -18.32 -1.58
CA PRO A 184 3.25 -19.65 -2.13
C PRO A 184 1.95 -20.28 -2.69
N ARG A 185 1.01 -19.48 -3.20
CA ARG A 185 -0.31 -19.96 -3.65
C ARG A 185 -0.70 -19.39 -5.00
N HIS A 186 -1.50 -20.16 -5.73
CA HIS A 186 -2.16 -19.70 -6.94
C HIS A 186 -3.13 -18.57 -6.63
N LEU A 187 -3.20 -17.69 -7.60
CA LEU A 187 -3.48 -16.29 -7.38
C LEU A 187 -4.34 -15.88 -8.59
N PRO A 188 -5.57 -15.38 -8.41
CA PRO A 188 -6.46 -15.13 -9.56
C PRO A 188 -5.86 -14.08 -10.52
N PRO A 189 -6.03 -14.22 -11.85
CA PRO A 189 -5.38 -13.34 -12.83
C PRO A 189 -5.69 -11.86 -12.60
N ILE A 190 -4.68 -10.99 -12.73
CA ILE A 190 -4.86 -9.55 -12.47
C ILE A 190 -5.84 -8.89 -13.44
N SER A 191 -5.96 -9.46 -14.64
CA SER A 191 -6.83 -8.96 -15.71
C SER A 191 -8.28 -8.81 -15.24
N ILE A 192 -8.79 -9.76 -14.46
CA ILE A 192 -10.16 -9.73 -13.92
C ILE A 192 -10.34 -8.54 -12.99
N PHE A 193 -9.41 -8.35 -12.04
CA PHE A 193 -9.44 -7.25 -11.09
C PHE A 193 -9.32 -5.89 -11.79
N LEU A 194 -8.43 -5.80 -12.78
CA LEU A 194 -8.22 -4.54 -13.50
C LEU A 194 -9.36 -4.17 -14.41
N GLU A 195 -9.91 -5.13 -15.17
CA GLU A 195 -11.09 -4.87 -15.98
C GLU A 195 -12.24 -4.38 -15.10
N THR A 196 -12.39 -4.93 -13.89
CA THR A 196 -13.36 -4.47 -12.88
C THR A 196 -13.05 -3.05 -12.39
N ILE A 197 -11.81 -2.76 -11.98
CA ILE A 197 -11.40 -1.43 -11.53
C ILE A 197 -11.65 -0.38 -12.63
N ILE A 198 -11.29 -0.68 -13.87
CA ILE A 198 -11.49 0.22 -15.01
C ILE A 198 -12.99 0.38 -15.31
N SER A 199 -13.77 -0.70 -15.21
CA SER A 199 -15.23 -0.67 -15.35
C SER A 199 -15.88 0.30 -14.38
N GLU A 200 -15.68 0.04 -13.09
CA GLU A 200 -16.44 0.69 -12.02
C GLU A 200 -15.86 2.06 -11.65
N HIS A 201 -14.53 2.22 -11.73
CA HIS A 201 -13.84 3.36 -11.12
C HIS A 201 -13.08 4.25 -12.11
N SER A 202 -13.18 4.03 -13.44
CA SER A 202 -12.48 4.86 -14.45
C SER A 202 -12.71 6.39 -14.32
N LYS A 203 -13.84 6.81 -13.75
CA LYS A 203 -14.19 8.23 -13.54
C LYS A 203 -13.61 8.84 -12.26
N SER A 204 -13.17 8.03 -11.30
CA SER A 204 -12.63 8.44 -10.00
C SER A 204 -11.15 8.08 -9.84
N LEU A 205 -10.68 7.04 -10.53
CA LEU A 205 -9.33 6.50 -10.37
C LEU A 205 -8.26 7.52 -10.79
N ARG A 206 -7.41 7.87 -9.82
CA ARG A 206 -6.27 8.80 -9.96
C ARG A 206 -4.94 8.10 -9.83
N VAL A 207 -4.88 6.98 -9.11
CA VAL A 207 -3.65 6.21 -8.91
C VAL A 207 -3.93 4.72 -9.07
N LEU A 208 -3.10 4.07 -9.88
CA LEU A 208 -3.11 2.63 -10.05
C LEU A 208 -1.66 2.13 -9.96
N ALA A 209 -1.36 1.23 -9.04
CA ALA A 209 -0.05 0.57 -8.98
C ALA A 209 -0.20 -0.95 -8.82
N ILE A 210 0.56 -1.72 -9.58
CA ILE A 210 0.53 -3.19 -9.55
C ILE A 210 1.97 -3.71 -9.55
N HIS A 211 2.46 -4.07 -8.38
CA HIS A 211 3.82 -4.59 -8.20
C HIS A 211 3.78 -5.95 -7.52
N ALA A 212 3.08 -6.93 -8.11
CA ALA A 212 3.13 -8.30 -7.61
C ALA A 212 4.52 -8.91 -7.81
N GLN A 213 4.93 -9.81 -6.91
CA GLN A 213 6.10 -10.68 -7.07
C GLN A 213 5.68 -12.07 -6.62
N GLY A 214 6.00 -13.13 -7.35
CA GLY A 214 5.62 -14.48 -6.98
C GLY A 214 5.79 -15.49 -8.11
N PRO A 215 5.50 -16.78 -7.88
CA PRO A 215 5.65 -17.84 -8.87
C PRO A 215 4.80 -17.60 -10.14
N ASP A 216 3.65 -16.95 -10.00
CA ASP A 216 2.72 -16.64 -11.10
C ASP A 216 2.85 -15.16 -11.58
N GLU A 217 4.03 -14.53 -11.41
CA GLU A 217 4.23 -13.10 -11.71
C GLU A 217 3.77 -12.68 -13.11
N SER A 218 3.87 -13.57 -14.11
CA SER A 218 3.41 -13.31 -15.48
C SER A 218 1.91 -13.00 -15.59
N GLU A 219 1.09 -13.52 -14.67
CA GLU A 219 -0.35 -13.24 -14.62
C GLU A 219 -0.69 -11.88 -14.00
N TYR A 220 0.32 -11.16 -13.51
CA TYR A 220 0.20 -9.87 -12.83
C TYR A 220 0.79 -8.70 -13.61
N LEU A 221 1.12 -8.93 -14.88
CA LEU A 221 1.70 -7.92 -15.76
C LEU A 221 0.62 -7.19 -16.54
N LEU A 222 0.88 -5.92 -16.84
CA LEU A 222 0.02 -5.16 -17.74
C LEU A 222 0.36 -5.53 -19.18
N ASP A 223 -0.53 -6.28 -19.82
CA ASP A 223 -0.46 -6.53 -21.25
C ASP A 223 -0.90 -5.31 -22.07
N ARG A 224 -0.71 -5.40 -23.39
CA ARG A 224 -1.11 -4.35 -24.32
C ARG A 224 -2.60 -4.01 -24.26
N LYS A 225 -3.47 -5.00 -24.08
CA LYS A 225 -4.94 -4.81 -24.07
C LYS A 225 -5.36 -4.00 -22.84
N LEU A 226 -4.78 -4.30 -21.68
CA LEU A 226 -5.01 -3.58 -20.43
C LEU A 226 -4.46 -2.16 -20.49
N LEU A 227 -3.26 -1.97 -21.05
CA LEU A 227 -2.67 -0.64 -21.25
C LEU A 227 -3.54 0.25 -22.16
N ASP A 228 -4.06 -0.31 -23.26
CA ASP A 228 -4.97 0.40 -24.17
C ASP A 228 -6.33 0.73 -23.52
N SER A 229 -6.87 -0.18 -22.72
CA SER A 229 -8.08 0.05 -21.93
C SER A 229 -7.88 1.16 -20.88
N LEU A 230 -6.73 1.16 -20.19
CA LEU A 230 -6.36 2.20 -19.23
C LEU A 230 -6.22 3.56 -19.90
N SER A 231 -5.48 3.63 -21.02
CA SER A 231 -5.24 4.89 -21.71
C SER A 231 -6.52 5.52 -22.28
N SER A 232 -7.45 4.69 -22.77
CA SER A 232 -8.70 5.15 -23.37
C SER A 232 -9.79 5.50 -22.35
N ARG A 233 -9.84 4.84 -21.19
CA ARG A 233 -10.95 4.98 -20.23
C ARG A 233 -10.59 5.78 -18.98
N CYS A 234 -9.38 5.63 -18.45
CA CYS A 234 -8.97 6.23 -17.17
C CYS A 234 -8.36 7.63 -17.35
N THR A 235 -9.14 8.55 -17.92
CA THR A 235 -8.69 9.91 -18.27
C THR A 235 -8.24 10.77 -17.08
N LYS A 236 -8.60 10.38 -15.85
CA LYS A 236 -8.17 11.05 -14.60
C LYS A 236 -6.94 10.44 -13.95
N LEU A 237 -6.36 9.39 -14.55
CA LEU A 237 -5.22 8.71 -13.96
C LEU A 237 -3.99 9.62 -13.97
N GLU A 238 -3.49 9.92 -12.77
CA GLU A 238 -2.33 10.79 -12.53
C GLU A 238 -1.07 9.96 -12.29
N GLU A 239 -1.18 8.80 -11.65
CA GLU A 239 -0.02 7.99 -11.27
C GLU A 239 -0.22 6.53 -11.64
N LEU A 240 0.77 5.95 -12.32
CA LEU A 240 0.73 4.57 -12.78
C LEU A 240 2.00 3.83 -12.37
N GLY A 241 1.84 2.68 -11.72
CA GLY A 241 2.91 1.74 -11.35
C GLY A 241 2.63 0.35 -11.90
N PHE A 242 3.59 -0.28 -12.58
CA PHE A 242 3.39 -1.63 -13.12
C PHE A 242 4.70 -2.32 -13.47
N LYS A 243 4.58 -3.64 -13.69
CA LYS A 243 5.64 -4.47 -14.22
C LYS A 243 5.45 -4.81 -15.69
N ILE A 244 6.56 -4.93 -16.42
CA ILE A 244 6.59 -5.34 -17.82
C ILE A 244 7.60 -6.46 -18.07
N LEU A 245 7.36 -7.23 -19.13
CA LEU A 245 8.37 -8.09 -19.73
C LEU A 245 9.27 -7.29 -20.68
N GLU A 246 10.49 -7.77 -20.93
CA GLU A 246 11.41 -7.11 -21.87
C GLU A 246 10.80 -6.93 -23.26
N GLN A 247 10.10 -7.95 -23.77
CA GLN A 247 9.42 -7.90 -25.07
C GLN A 247 8.28 -6.88 -25.14
N SER A 248 7.72 -6.48 -24.01
CA SER A 248 6.59 -5.54 -23.91
C SER A 248 7.03 -4.09 -23.73
N GLN A 249 8.35 -3.80 -23.73
CA GLN A 249 8.84 -2.42 -23.64
C GLN A 249 8.23 -1.51 -24.70
N ALA A 250 8.02 -2.03 -25.91
CA ALA A 250 7.44 -1.26 -27.00
C ALA A 250 6.04 -0.74 -26.65
N ASP A 251 5.24 -1.45 -25.84
CA ASP A 251 3.86 -1.06 -25.49
C ASP A 251 3.79 0.08 -24.47
N VAL A 252 4.91 0.43 -23.82
CA VAL A 252 4.98 1.54 -22.85
C VAL A 252 4.57 2.89 -23.46
N HIS A 253 4.66 3.05 -24.79
CA HIS A 253 4.17 4.25 -25.47
C HIS A 253 2.68 4.52 -25.20
N LEU A 254 1.86 3.49 -24.96
CA LEU A 254 0.43 3.61 -24.65
C LEU A 254 0.17 4.37 -23.35
N VAL A 255 1.07 4.24 -22.37
CA VAL A 255 0.96 4.93 -21.07
C VAL A 255 0.99 6.45 -21.24
N PHE A 256 1.75 6.96 -22.21
CA PHE A 256 1.83 8.40 -22.44
C PHE A 256 0.59 9.00 -23.13
N GLN A 257 -0.38 8.17 -23.54
CA GLN A 257 -1.69 8.64 -24.00
C GLN A 257 -2.57 9.12 -22.83
N LEU A 258 -2.21 8.79 -21.58
CA LEU A 258 -2.91 9.27 -20.39
C LEU A 258 -2.67 10.77 -20.20
N PRO A 259 -3.73 11.60 -20.27
CA PRO A 259 -3.57 13.05 -20.37
C PRO A 259 -3.07 13.71 -19.10
N LEU A 260 -3.29 13.10 -17.92
CA LEU A 260 -2.93 13.67 -16.62
C LEU A 260 -1.74 12.96 -15.95
N LEU A 261 -1.10 12.02 -16.65
CA LEU A 261 -0.01 11.22 -16.07
C LEU A 261 1.14 12.13 -15.61
N ARG A 262 1.39 12.13 -14.30
CA ARG A 262 2.40 12.94 -13.62
C ARG A 262 3.49 12.09 -12.95
N ALA A 263 3.19 10.85 -12.58
CA ALA A 263 4.16 9.94 -11.96
C ALA A 263 4.08 8.54 -12.57
N LEU A 264 5.22 7.95 -12.89
CA LEU A 264 5.31 6.66 -13.57
C LEU A 264 6.34 5.75 -12.91
N HIS A 265 5.94 4.59 -12.44
CA HIS A 265 6.84 3.56 -11.92
C HIS A 265 6.78 2.34 -12.83
N ILE A 266 7.91 1.96 -13.42
CA ILE A 266 7.99 0.77 -14.26
C ILE A 266 9.03 -0.17 -13.67
N ASP A 267 8.64 -1.41 -13.44
CA ASP A 267 9.54 -2.46 -13.00
C ASP A 267 9.58 -3.60 -14.05
N PHE A 268 10.63 -4.40 -14.04
CA PHE A 268 10.76 -5.55 -14.92
C PHE A 268 10.37 -6.83 -14.19
N ALA A 269 9.57 -7.65 -14.85
CA ALA A 269 9.24 -8.98 -14.35
C ALA A 269 10.39 -9.98 -14.62
N GLY A 270 10.52 -10.95 -13.73
CA GLY A 270 11.47 -12.05 -13.82
C GLY A 270 12.86 -11.80 -13.23
N ASP A 271 13.54 -12.90 -12.91
CA ASP A 271 14.92 -12.93 -12.39
C ASP A 271 15.94 -12.63 -13.51
N LEU A 272 15.98 -11.37 -13.94
CA LEU A 272 17.04 -10.89 -14.81
C LEU A 272 18.35 -10.75 -14.03
N SER A 273 19.46 -11.18 -14.62
CA SER A 273 20.77 -10.85 -14.08
C SER A 273 20.95 -9.32 -13.99
N PHE A 274 21.75 -8.87 -13.03
CA PHE A 274 21.97 -7.44 -12.79
C PHE A 274 22.42 -6.67 -14.05
N ASP A 275 23.27 -7.27 -14.87
CA ASP A 275 23.73 -6.64 -16.13
C ASP A 275 22.61 -6.54 -17.17
N MET A 276 21.75 -7.55 -17.25
CA MET A 276 20.57 -7.53 -18.12
C MET A 276 19.55 -6.49 -17.65
N GLN A 277 19.31 -6.37 -16.34
CA GLN A 277 18.45 -5.33 -15.77
C GLN A 277 18.96 -3.93 -16.14
N LYS A 278 20.26 -3.66 -15.94
CA LYS A 278 20.86 -2.37 -16.33
C LYS A 278 20.69 -2.05 -17.80
N LEU A 279 20.92 -3.03 -18.68
CA LEU A 279 20.76 -2.83 -20.12
C LEU A 279 19.30 -2.55 -20.48
N ASN A 280 18.37 -3.29 -19.91
CA ASN A 280 16.93 -3.12 -20.15
C ASN A 280 16.41 -1.79 -19.62
N HIS A 281 16.90 -1.34 -18.46
CA HIS A 281 16.60 0.01 -17.94
C HIS A 281 17.11 1.10 -18.90
N LEU A 282 18.30 0.94 -19.47
CA LEU A 282 18.85 1.89 -20.43
C LEU A 282 18.04 1.93 -21.74
N LYS A 283 17.63 0.77 -22.27
CA LYS A 283 16.76 0.68 -23.46
C LYS A 283 15.41 1.36 -23.20
N LEU A 284 14.74 1.03 -22.10
CA LEU A 284 13.47 1.62 -21.72
C LEU A 284 13.57 3.14 -21.54
N ARG A 285 14.63 3.62 -20.88
CA ARG A 285 14.87 5.05 -20.70
C ARG A 285 15.01 5.79 -22.03
N LYS A 286 15.68 5.21 -23.04
CA LYS A 286 15.77 5.79 -24.39
C LYS A 286 14.40 5.86 -25.05
N LEU A 287 13.64 4.77 -25.02
CA LEU A 287 12.28 4.73 -25.59
C LEU A 287 11.38 5.80 -24.96
N ILE A 288 11.43 5.95 -23.63
CA ILE A 288 10.66 6.96 -22.91
C ILE A 288 11.13 8.37 -23.30
N ALA A 289 12.43 8.60 -23.41
CA ALA A 289 12.95 9.90 -23.84
C ALA A 289 12.50 10.25 -25.27
N GLU A 290 12.46 9.28 -26.18
CA GLU A 290 11.92 9.44 -27.54
C GLU A 290 10.42 9.77 -27.50
N CYS A 291 9.63 9.02 -26.73
CA CYS A 291 8.19 9.28 -26.56
C CYS A 291 7.93 10.70 -26.04
N LEU A 292 8.62 11.11 -24.97
CA LEU A 292 8.48 12.43 -24.38
C LEU A 292 8.93 13.55 -25.32
N SER A 293 9.99 13.33 -26.10
CA SER A 293 10.50 14.32 -27.05
C SER A 293 9.55 14.54 -28.24
N ASN A 294 8.79 13.50 -28.61
CA ASN A 294 7.79 13.57 -29.68
C ASN A 294 6.45 14.17 -29.22
N MET A 295 6.27 14.37 -27.92
CA MET A 295 5.05 14.96 -27.37
C MET A 295 5.13 16.48 -27.32
N ALA A 296 4.11 17.14 -27.86
CA ALA A 296 3.99 18.60 -27.81
C ALA A 296 3.83 19.10 -26.36
N GLN A 297 3.10 18.36 -25.53
CA GLN A 297 2.88 18.63 -24.11
C GLN A 297 2.72 17.31 -23.35
N HIS A 298 3.23 17.26 -22.12
CA HIS A 298 3.00 16.16 -21.19
C HIS A 298 3.04 16.67 -19.74
N HIS A 299 2.40 15.94 -18.83
CA HIS A 299 2.35 16.28 -17.40
C HIS A 299 3.33 15.47 -16.54
N LEU A 300 4.09 14.56 -17.14
CA LEU A 300 5.02 13.70 -16.41
C LEU A 300 6.07 14.51 -15.66
N LYS A 301 6.07 14.41 -14.33
CA LYS A 301 7.01 15.05 -13.42
C LYS A 301 8.02 14.07 -12.85
N TYR A 302 7.61 12.84 -12.57
CA TYR A 302 8.43 11.85 -11.87
C TYR A 302 8.39 10.49 -12.57
N ILE A 303 9.55 9.84 -12.64
CA ILE A 303 9.65 8.47 -13.12
C ILE A 303 10.67 7.66 -12.31
N ALA A 304 10.36 6.39 -12.04
CA ALA A 304 11.27 5.45 -11.39
C ALA A 304 11.32 4.12 -12.15
N PHE A 305 12.45 3.42 -12.04
CA PHE A 305 12.67 2.09 -12.61
C PHE A 305 13.06 1.10 -11.52
N GLY A 306 12.28 0.03 -11.34
CA GLY A 306 12.46 -0.94 -10.27
C GLY A 306 12.52 -0.29 -8.87
N GLU A 307 13.35 -0.83 -7.99
CA GLU A 307 13.63 -0.25 -6.65
C GLU A 307 14.68 0.89 -6.68
N GLY A 308 14.98 1.41 -7.87
CA GLY A 308 16.07 2.35 -8.09
C GLY A 308 15.72 3.82 -7.82
N LEU A 309 16.47 4.69 -8.49
CA LEU A 309 16.35 6.14 -8.38
C LEU A 309 15.03 6.66 -8.93
N VAL A 310 14.47 7.67 -8.27
CA VAL A 310 13.38 8.47 -8.84
C VAL A 310 13.97 9.69 -9.54
N TYR A 311 13.59 9.87 -10.81
CA TYR A 311 14.01 10.98 -11.65
C TYR A 311 12.89 12.01 -11.77
N ALA A 312 13.20 13.29 -11.56
CA ALA A 312 12.37 14.39 -12.05
C ALA A 312 12.61 14.61 -13.54
N ILE A 313 11.52 14.78 -14.28
CA ILE A 313 11.51 15.14 -15.69
C ILE A 313 11.31 16.65 -15.81
N LEU A 314 12.28 17.32 -16.44
CA LEU A 314 12.17 18.73 -16.84
C LEU A 314 12.03 18.79 -18.35
N THR A 315 11.15 19.67 -18.83
CA THR A 315 10.87 19.87 -20.25
C THR A 315 11.64 21.07 -20.81
N ASN A 316 11.89 21.04 -22.12
CA ASN A 316 12.46 22.15 -22.92
C ASN A 316 13.83 22.70 -22.42
N PRO A 317 14.94 21.97 -22.61
CA PRO A 317 15.07 20.64 -23.21
C PRO A 317 14.75 19.51 -22.22
N LEU A 318 14.47 18.31 -22.73
CA LEU A 318 14.23 17.14 -21.89
C LEU A 318 15.46 16.84 -21.03
N ARG A 319 15.31 16.93 -19.70
CA ARG A 319 16.37 16.61 -18.73
C ARG A 319 15.84 15.72 -17.63
N TRP A 320 16.70 14.80 -17.21
CA TRP A 320 16.42 13.82 -16.16
C TRP A 320 17.29 14.13 -14.96
N HIS A 321 16.68 14.56 -13.87
CA HIS A 321 17.39 14.90 -12.63
C HIS A 321 17.07 13.87 -11.56
N VAL A 322 18.10 13.25 -10.98
CA VAL A 322 17.92 12.37 -9.82
C VAL A 322 17.36 13.20 -8.67
N ARG A 323 16.20 12.80 -8.13
CA ARG A 323 15.52 13.51 -7.03
C ARG A 323 15.71 12.85 -5.67
N SER A 324 15.68 11.53 -5.61
CA SER A 324 15.87 10.77 -4.36
C SER A 324 16.64 9.49 -4.66
N ASN A 325 17.57 9.14 -3.76
CA ASN A 325 18.52 8.05 -3.99
C ASN A 325 18.19 6.73 -3.31
N LEU A 326 17.27 6.68 -2.34
CA LEU A 326 16.80 5.45 -1.67
C LEU A 326 15.53 5.79 -0.89
N VAL A 327 14.52 4.92 -1.00
CA VAL A 327 13.18 4.99 -0.38
C VAL A 327 12.49 6.33 -0.69
N GLY A 328 11.70 6.38 -1.75
CA GLY A 328 11.14 7.64 -2.26
C GLY A 328 10.13 8.26 -1.30
N TYR A 329 10.46 9.44 -0.75
CA TYR A 329 9.47 10.37 -0.20
C TYR A 329 9.34 11.55 -1.16
N ILE A 330 8.41 11.45 -2.09
CA ILE A 330 7.94 12.57 -2.91
C ILE A 330 6.55 12.93 -2.42
N ARG A 331 6.51 13.98 -1.58
CA ARG A 331 5.34 14.38 -0.80
C ARG A 331 4.06 14.58 -1.61
N ASP A 332 4.18 15.03 -2.86
CA ASP A 332 3.05 15.30 -3.73
C ASP A 332 2.61 14.10 -4.57
N THR A 333 3.23 12.92 -4.40
CA THR A 333 2.83 11.67 -5.07
C THR A 333 2.22 10.66 -4.08
N VAL A 334 1.61 9.60 -4.61
CA VAL A 334 1.12 8.44 -3.86
C VAL A 334 2.04 7.23 -4.10
N ILE A 335 2.45 6.97 -5.35
CA ILE A 335 3.30 5.80 -5.68
C ILE A 335 4.73 5.93 -5.14
N PHE A 336 5.27 7.15 -5.09
CA PHE A 336 6.59 7.45 -4.51
C PHE A 336 6.48 8.11 -3.14
N ARG A 337 5.39 7.81 -2.42
CA ARG A 337 5.18 8.26 -1.05
C ARG A 337 5.06 7.04 -0.17
N GLU A 338 6.21 6.48 0.18
CA GLU A 338 6.23 5.60 1.32
C GLU A 338 6.07 6.44 2.59
N LYS A 339 5.24 5.98 3.54
CA LYS A 339 5.18 6.60 4.86
C LYS A 339 6.55 6.41 5.52
N MET A 340 7.40 7.41 5.43
CA MET A 340 8.62 7.40 6.24
C MET A 340 8.26 7.79 7.67
N PHE A 341 8.43 6.85 8.58
CA PHE A 341 8.53 7.16 10.00
C PHE A 341 9.95 7.64 10.29
N ASP A 342 10.23 8.87 9.90
CA ASP A 342 11.52 9.50 10.17
C ASP A 342 11.56 9.99 11.63
N TRP A 343 12.34 9.30 12.45
CA TRP A 343 12.58 9.61 13.86
C TRP A 343 13.48 10.84 14.06
N ALA A 344 14.20 11.28 13.02
CA ALA A 344 15.11 12.41 13.09
C ALA A 344 14.48 13.74 12.64
N SER A 345 13.43 13.72 11.82
CA SER A 345 12.81 14.95 11.27
C SER A 345 11.49 15.37 11.92
N THR A 346 10.95 14.60 12.87
CA THR A 346 9.78 14.99 13.66
C THR A 346 10.17 15.64 14.99
N ILE A 347 11.00 16.67 14.94
CA ILE A 347 10.97 17.74 15.94
C ILE A 347 10.30 18.93 15.26
N ARG A 348 9.05 19.20 15.65
CA ARG A 348 8.40 20.49 15.44
C ARG A 348 8.04 21.10 16.77
#